data_AF-A0A3B9RX94-F1
#
_entry.id   AF-A0A3B9RX94-F1
#
_cell.length_a   1.000
_cell.length_b   1.000
_cell.length_c   1.000
_cell.angle_alpha   90.00
_cell.angle_beta   90.00
_cell.angle_gamma   90.00
#
_symmetry.space_group_name_H-M   'P 1'
#
loop_
_entity.id
_entity.type
_entity.pdbx_description
1 polymer ?
#
loop_
_entity_poly.entity_id
_entity_poly.type
_entity_poly.pdbx_seq_one_letter_code
_entity_poly.pdbx_strand_id
1 'polypeptide(L)'
;MKQSKWKEQIELIEAEMHRLGQASDAPAILREFSKRLSTTIHHFFSETVSFVPDSALTIEQQSFIHSLQLYNLRSVMRLVVNYDVNKGLKVILPGIEKSCRSLMVIQQLERFTKNSKESTDLELYKFRLEEALCSVLKCRQEDLYKEDILAEKMVFVSGATDLLLKKFFAERLSTLFSSNYRSYLMLKNRYFLNLLK
;
A
#
# COMPACT_ATOMS: atom_id res chain seq x y z
N MET A 1 16.73 -13.83 -8.62
CA MET A 1 16.38 -13.32 -9.97
C MET A 1 17.03 -11.95 -10.14
N LYS A 2 17.67 -11.69 -11.30
CA LYS A 2 18.38 -10.44 -11.61
C LYS A 2 17.40 -9.27 -11.83
N GLN A 3 17.88 -8.03 -11.70
CA GLN A 3 17.05 -6.84 -11.93
C GLN A 3 16.52 -6.78 -13.37
N SER A 4 17.30 -7.17 -14.38
CA SER A 4 16.87 -7.20 -15.78
C SER A 4 15.61 -8.04 -16.02
N LYS A 5 15.58 -9.26 -15.47
CA LYS A 5 14.42 -10.17 -15.59
C LYS A 5 13.17 -9.61 -14.93
N TRP A 6 13.31 -8.96 -13.78
CA TRP A 6 12.20 -8.30 -13.11
C TRP A 6 11.70 -7.09 -13.90
N LYS A 7 12.62 -6.30 -14.46
CA LYS A 7 12.30 -5.15 -15.29
C LYS A 7 11.41 -5.54 -16.47
N GLU A 8 11.81 -6.54 -17.25
CA GLU A 8 11.01 -7.04 -18.39
C GLU A 8 9.58 -7.43 -17.96
N GLN A 9 9.44 -8.18 -16.87
CA GLN A 9 8.12 -8.58 -16.36
C GLN A 9 7.28 -7.37 -15.90
N ILE A 10 7.91 -6.43 -15.21
CA ILE A 10 7.24 -5.24 -14.66
C ILE A 10 6.81 -4.30 -15.79
N GLU A 11 7.63 -4.12 -16.81
CA GLU A 11 7.32 -3.30 -18.00
C GLU A 11 6.15 -3.91 -18.80
N LEU A 12 6.05 -5.24 -18.89
CA LEU A 12 4.87 -5.90 -19.48
C LEU A 12 3.59 -5.60 -18.70
N ILE A 13 3.65 -5.66 -17.36
CA ILE A 13 2.52 -5.29 -16.50
C ILE A 13 2.20 -3.81 -16.67
N GLU A 14 3.21 -2.94 -16.67
CA GLU A 14 3.06 -1.50 -16.82
C GLU A 14 2.36 -1.13 -18.12
N ALA A 15 2.83 -1.67 -19.26
CA ALA A 15 2.26 -1.40 -20.57
C ALA A 15 0.78 -1.77 -20.63
N GLU A 16 0.41 -2.92 -20.06
CA GLU A 16 -0.99 -3.35 -20.02
C GLU A 16 -1.82 -2.51 -19.06
N MET A 17 -1.31 -2.17 -17.88
CA MET A 17 -1.97 -1.26 -16.94
C MET A 17 -2.16 0.14 -17.56
N HIS A 18 -1.20 0.61 -18.34
CA HIS A 18 -1.27 1.87 -19.08
C HIS A 18 -2.35 1.84 -20.15
N ARG A 19 -2.37 0.80 -20.98
CA ARG A 19 -3.42 0.57 -21.98
C ARG A 19 -4.81 0.55 -21.35
N LEU A 20 -4.97 -0.17 -20.24
CA LEU A 20 -6.24 -0.26 -19.50
C LEU A 20 -6.63 1.08 -18.86
N GLY A 21 -5.68 1.84 -18.33
CA GLY A 21 -5.94 3.16 -17.74
C GLY A 21 -6.31 4.25 -18.77
N GLN A 22 -5.86 4.10 -20.02
CA GLN A 22 -6.18 5.03 -21.11
C GLN A 22 -7.51 4.74 -21.81
N ALA A 23 -8.13 3.57 -21.57
CA ALA A 23 -9.43 3.26 -22.16
C ALA A 23 -10.48 4.35 -21.81
N SER A 24 -11.36 4.67 -22.74
CA SER A 24 -12.33 5.76 -22.58
C SER A 24 -13.25 5.55 -21.36
N ASP A 25 -13.59 4.31 -21.08
CA ASP A 25 -14.45 3.85 -19.97
C ASP A 25 -13.67 3.45 -18.71
N ALA A 26 -12.35 3.64 -18.67
CA ALA A 26 -11.54 3.22 -17.53
C ALA A 26 -11.98 3.92 -16.22
N PRO A 27 -12.19 3.15 -15.13
CA PRO A 27 -12.50 3.73 -13.82
C PRO A 27 -11.38 4.68 -13.34
N ALA A 28 -11.75 5.76 -12.65
CA ALA A 28 -10.79 6.75 -12.17
C ALA A 28 -9.64 6.14 -11.33
N ILE A 29 -9.96 5.14 -10.50
CA ILE A 29 -8.99 4.40 -9.70
C ILE A 29 -7.92 3.69 -10.56
N LEU A 30 -8.32 3.14 -11.70
CA LEU A 30 -7.42 2.44 -12.61
C LEU A 30 -6.48 3.43 -13.31
N ARG A 31 -6.99 4.59 -13.72
CA ARG A 31 -6.17 5.66 -14.31
C ARG A 31 -5.12 6.16 -13.33
N GLU A 32 -5.55 6.43 -12.10
CA GLU A 32 -4.66 6.94 -11.05
C GLU A 32 -3.60 5.90 -10.66
N PHE A 33 -4.01 4.63 -10.49
CA PHE A 33 -3.07 3.55 -10.22
C PHE A 33 -2.05 3.39 -11.34
N SER A 34 -2.51 3.36 -12.59
CA SER A 34 -1.65 3.24 -13.78
C SER A 34 -0.62 4.38 -13.85
N LYS A 35 -1.06 5.62 -13.68
CA LYS A 35 -0.18 6.79 -13.69
C LYS A 35 0.93 6.68 -12.62
N ARG A 36 0.56 6.34 -11.38
CA ARG A 36 1.51 6.19 -10.27
C ARG A 36 2.46 5.02 -10.46
N LEU A 37 1.96 3.91 -11.01
CA LEU A 37 2.76 2.74 -11.34
C LEU A 37 3.89 3.13 -12.30
N SER A 38 3.56 3.77 -13.42
CA SER A 38 4.56 4.20 -14.40
C SER A 38 5.61 5.14 -13.80
N THR A 39 5.18 6.17 -13.07
CA THR A 39 6.11 7.09 -12.40
C THR A 39 7.07 6.35 -11.45
N THR A 40 6.57 5.36 -10.71
CA THR A 40 7.38 4.65 -9.72
C THR A 40 8.30 3.60 -10.35
N ILE A 41 7.86 2.92 -11.42
CA ILE A 41 8.71 2.01 -12.19
C ILE A 41 9.88 2.77 -12.79
N HIS A 42 9.62 3.93 -13.40
CA HIS A 42 10.69 4.72 -14.01
C HIS A 42 11.76 5.12 -12.98
N HIS A 43 11.33 5.55 -11.80
CA HIS A 43 12.23 5.85 -10.69
C HIS A 43 13.16 4.67 -10.32
N PHE A 44 12.66 3.44 -10.31
CA PHE A 44 13.45 2.26 -9.89
C PHE A 44 14.20 1.55 -11.02
N PHE A 45 13.77 1.68 -12.28
CA PHE A 45 14.22 0.81 -13.37
C PHE A 45 14.63 1.53 -14.67
N SER A 46 14.42 2.83 -14.82
CA SER A 46 14.85 3.58 -16.02
C SER A 46 15.71 4.81 -15.74
N GLU A 47 15.67 5.41 -14.54
CA GLU A 47 16.20 6.77 -14.33
C GLU A 47 17.15 6.94 -13.13
N THR A 48 17.65 5.86 -12.52
CA THR A 48 18.52 5.99 -11.33
C THR A 48 19.75 5.10 -11.38
N VAL A 49 20.80 5.52 -10.67
CA VAL A 49 22.03 4.74 -10.38
C VAL A 49 21.74 3.41 -9.67
N SER A 50 20.49 3.22 -9.20
CA SER A 50 20.06 2.02 -8.49
C SER A 50 19.81 0.81 -9.40
N PHE A 51 19.56 1.04 -10.70
CA PHE A 51 19.35 -0.04 -11.65
C PHE A 51 20.69 -0.58 -12.16
N VAL A 52 21.00 -1.82 -11.78
CA VAL A 52 22.18 -2.55 -12.26
C VAL A 52 21.69 -3.88 -12.81
N PRO A 53 21.67 -4.08 -14.16
CA PRO A 53 20.98 -5.20 -14.80
C PRO A 53 21.29 -6.57 -14.22
N ASP A 54 22.58 -6.82 -13.92
CA ASP A 54 23.07 -8.10 -13.45
C ASP A 54 23.01 -8.30 -11.94
N SER A 55 22.67 -7.26 -11.18
CA SER A 55 22.55 -7.31 -9.73
C SER A 55 21.25 -8.01 -9.29
N ALA A 56 21.20 -8.39 -8.02
CA ALA A 56 19.95 -8.71 -7.35
C ALA A 56 19.11 -7.44 -7.15
N LEU A 57 17.80 -7.60 -6.94
CA LEU A 57 16.93 -6.50 -6.53
C LEU A 57 17.39 -5.93 -5.18
N THR A 58 17.41 -4.60 -5.07
CA THR A 58 17.55 -3.93 -3.77
C THR A 58 16.35 -4.25 -2.88
N ILE A 59 16.50 -4.07 -1.57
CA ILE A 59 15.39 -4.31 -0.62
C ILE A 59 14.20 -3.38 -0.93
N GLU A 60 14.48 -2.15 -1.37
CA GLU A 60 13.45 -1.18 -1.77
C GLU A 60 12.68 -1.64 -3.02
N GLN A 61 13.38 -2.15 -4.05
CA GLN A 61 12.76 -2.71 -5.25
C GLN A 61 11.92 -3.96 -4.91
N GLN A 62 12.42 -4.86 -4.05
CA GLN A 62 11.66 -6.03 -3.60
C GLN A 62 10.38 -5.62 -2.86
N SER A 63 10.46 -4.61 -2.00
CA SER A 63 9.32 -4.12 -1.23
C SER A 63 8.30 -3.43 -2.12
N PHE A 64 8.75 -2.70 -3.15
CA PHE A 64 7.89 -2.12 -4.18
C PHE A 64 7.14 -3.19 -5.00
N ILE A 65 7.85 -4.23 -5.46
CA ILE A 65 7.24 -5.34 -6.19
C ILE A 65 6.20 -6.05 -5.33
N HIS A 66 6.52 -6.27 -4.05
CA HIS A 66 5.60 -6.91 -3.11
C HIS A 66 4.38 -6.04 -2.79
N SER A 67 4.57 -4.73 -2.56
CA SER A 67 3.48 -3.81 -2.23
C SER A 67 2.43 -3.78 -3.34
N LEU A 68 2.89 -3.73 -4.59
CA LEU A 68 2.03 -3.64 -5.77
C LEU A 68 1.63 -4.99 -6.37
N GLN A 69 2.10 -6.10 -5.78
CA GLN A 69 1.84 -7.45 -6.26
C GLN A 69 2.24 -7.64 -7.74
N LEU A 70 3.38 -7.08 -8.17
CA LEU A 70 3.87 -7.10 -9.56
C LEU A 70 4.35 -8.48 -10.05
N TYR A 71 3.81 -9.55 -9.47
CA TYR A 71 4.08 -10.93 -9.85
C TYR A 71 3.38 -11.33 -11.14
N ASN A 72 2.21 -10.74 -11.40
CA ASN A 72 1.42 -10.92 -12.62
C ASN A 72 0.27 -9.92 -12.65
N LEU A 73 -0.26 -9.66 -13.85
CA LEU A 73 -1.36 -8.73 -14.07
C LEU A 73 -2.60 -9.04 -13.22
N ARG A 74 -2.97 -10.32 -13.05
CA ARG A 74 -4.14 -10.72 -12.26
C ARG A 74 -4.05 -10.23 -10.81
N SER A 75 -2.87 -10.34 -10.20
CA SER A 75 -2.65 -9.90 -8.83
C SER A 75 -2.74 -8.37 -8.71
N VAL A 76 -2.15 -7.65 -9.66
CA VAL A 76 -2.24 -6.18 -9.75
C VAL A 76 -3.69 -5.73 -9.93
N MET A 77 -4.44 -6.33 -10.85
CA MET A 77 -5.84 -5.99 -11.07
C MET A 77 -6.71 -6.24 -9.82
N ARG A 78 -6.48 -7.35 -9.11
CA ARG A 78 -7.14 -7.61 -7.83
C ARG A 78 -6.76 -6.56 -6.78
N LEU A 79 -5.50 -6.12 -6.76
CA LEU A 79 -5.04 -5.06 -5.87
C LEU A 79 -5.79 -3.76 -6.17
N VAL A 80 -5.88 -3.33 -7.43
CA VAL A 80 -6.62 -2.13 -7.86
C VAL A 80 -8.07 -2.16 -7.38
N VAL A 81 -8.75 -3.30 -7.54
CA VAL A 81 -10.15 -3.48 -7.11
C VAL A 81 -10.31 -3.28 -5.60
N ASN A 82 -9.31 -3.60 -4.78
CA ASN A 82 -9.37 -3.39 -3.32
C ASN A 82 -9.38 -1.91 -2.92
N TYR A 83 -9.10 -0.99 -3.86
CA TYR A 83 -9.16 0.46 -3.64
C TYR A 83 -10.34 1.12 -4.36
N ASP A 84 -11.16 0.36 -5.10
CA ASP A 84 -12.33 0.89 -5.77
C ASP A 84 -13.51 1.00 -4.81
N VAL A 85 -13.65 2.17 -4.17
CA VAL A 85 -14.75 2.49 -3.25
C VAL A 85 -16.14 2.29 -3.87
N ASN A 86 -16.26 2.38 -5.21
CA ASN A 86 -17.54 2.20 -5.90
C ASN A 86 -18.00 0.73 -5.94
N LYS A 87 -17.16 -0.22 -5.50
CA LYS A 87 -17.54 -1.63 -5.34
C LYS A 87 -18.35 -1.90 -4.07
N GLY A 88 -18.60 -0.88 -3.25
CA GLY A 88 -19.48 -0.94 -2.08
C GLY A 88 -18.83 -1.61 -0.86
N LEU A 89 -19.67 -1.91 0.14
CA LEU A 89 -19.21 -2.33 1.48
C LEU A 89 -18.33 -3.59 1.49
N LYS A 90 -18.51 -4.50 0.51
CA LYS A 90 -17.67 -5.70 0.35
C LYS A 90 -16.18 -5.40 0.11
N VAL A 91 -15.85 -4.21 -0.37
CA VAL A 91 -14.46 -3.75 -0.57
C VAL A 91 -14.08 -2.76 0.53
N ILE A 92 -15.00 -1.89 0.93
CA ILE A 92 -14.77 -0.86 1.94
C ILE A 92 -14.41 -1.48 3.30
N LEU A 93 -15.23 -2.39 3.83
CA LEU A 93 -15.03 -2.95 5.16
C LEU A 93 -13.69 -3.69 5.27
N PRO A 94 -13.34 -4.64 4.38
CA PRO A 94 -12.04 -5.31 4.46
C PRO A 94 -10.85 -4.37 4.26
N GLY A 95 -11.01 -3.28 3.49
CA GLY A 95 -9.95 -2.27 3.30
C GLY A 95 -9.65 -1.49 4.58
N ILE A 96 -10.68 -1.12 5.33
CA ILE A 96 -10.56 -0.44 6.62
C ILE A 96 -10.04 -1.41 7.68
N GLU A 97 -10.57 -2.64 7.76
CA GLU A 97 -10.09 -3.66 8.70
C GLU A 97 -8.60 -3.97 8.51
N LYS A 98 -8.14 -4.14 7.26
CA LYS A 98 -6.72 -4.32 6.95
C LYS A 98 -5.88 -3.12 7.39
N SER A 99 -6.44 -1.92 7.33
CA SER A 99 -5.78 -0.70 7.78
C SER A 99 -5.67 -0.68 9.31
N CYS A 100 -6.73 -1.03 10.05
CA CYS A 100 -6.67 -1.20 11.51
C CYS A 100 -5.64 -2.26 11.93
N ARG A 101 -5.65 -3.44 11.29
CA ARG A 101 -4.66 -4.50 11.56
C ARG A 101 -3.23 -4.05 11.25
N SER A 102 -3.04 -3.24 10.20
CA SER A 102 -1.72 -2.68 9.88
C SER A 102 -1.20 -1.83 11.04
N LEU A 103 -2.07 -1.05 11.69
CA LEU A 103 -1.71 -0.24 12.86
C LEU A 103 -1.26 -1.11 14.04
N MET A 104 -1.96 -2.22 14.31
CA MET A 104 -1.57 -3.15 15.40
C MET A 104 -0.21 -3.79 15.13
N VAL A 105 0.08 -4.06 13.85
CA VAL A 105 1.40 -4.58 13.45
C VAL A 105 2.49 -3.53 13.67
N ILE A 106 2.25 -2.25 13.33
CA ILE A 106 3.25 -1.17 13.46
C ILE A 106 3.87 -1.10 14.85
N GLN A 107 3.07 -1.24 15.92
CA GLN A 107 3.58 -1.23 17.30
C GLN A 107 4.65 -2.30 17.55
N GLN A 108 4.56 -3.44 16.87
CA GLN A 108 5.53 -4.53 17.01
C GLN A 108 6.80 -4.30 16.18
N LEU A 109 6.74 -3.39 15.20
CA LEU A 109 7.82 -3.12 14.23
C LEU A 109 8.84 -2.10 14.72
N GLU A 110 8.50 -1.25 15.70
CA GLU A 110 9.37 -0.17 16.20
C GLU A 110 10.76 -0.71 16.60
N ARG A 111 10.80 -1.85 17.32
CA ARG A 111 12.04 -2.54 17.72
C ARG A 111 12.86 -3.17 16.58
N PHE A 112 12.32 -3.23 15.36
CA PHE A 112 13.00 -3.77 14.18
C PHE A 112 13.59 -2.68 13.28
N THR A 113 13.40 -1.42 13.64
CA THR A 113 14.06 -0.28 12.98
C THR A 113 15.56 -0.33 13.25
N LYS A 114 16.36 -0.06 12.22
CA LYS A 114 17.84 -0.09 12.30
C LYS A 114 18.49 1.29 12.24
N ASN A 115 17.73 2.31 11.83
CA ASN A 115 18.23 3.67 11.64
C ASN A 115 17.08 4.67 11.76
N SER A 116 17.44 5.95 11.90
CA SER A 116 16.48 7.04 12.09
C SER A 116 15.52 7.21 10.91
N LYS A 117 15.94 6.92 9.67
CA LYS A 117 15.06 7.00 8.50
C LYS A 117 13.92 5.99 8.59
N GLU A 118 14.21 4.73 8.95
CA GLU A 118 13.18 3.70 9.11
C GLU A 118 12.20 4.03 10.24
N SER A 119 12.68 4.59 11.35
CA SER A 119 11.81 5.04 12.45
C SER A 119 10.91 6.20 12.02
N THR A 120 11.46 7.21 11.35
CA THR A 120 10.69 8.36 10.82
C THR A 120 9.66 7.93 9.79
N ASP A 121 10.03 7.04 8.87
CA ASP A 121 9.13 6.53 7.85
C ASP A 121 7.96 5.74 8.47
N LEU A 122 8.24 4.90 9.48
CA LEU A 122 7.24 4.13 10.18
C LEU A 122 6.27 5.03 10.95
N GLU A 123 6.78 6.05 11.65
CA GLU A 123 5.97 6.99 12.43
C GLU A 123 5.08 7.84 11.52
N LEU A 124 5.62 8.33 10.40
CA LEU A 124 4.82 9.07 9.41
C LEU A 124 3.74 8.18 8.76
N TYR A 125 4.01 6.90 8.54
CA TYR A 125 3.01 5.96 8.04
C TYR A 125 1.91 5.70 9.09
N LYS A 126 2.29 5.53 10.36
CA LYS A 126 1.40 5.37 11.50
C LYS A 126 0.48 6.57 11.65
N PHE A 127 1.04 7.77 11.75
CA PHE A 127 0.30 9.02 11.93
C PHE A 127 -0.79 9.20 10.86
N ARG A 128 -0.44 9.07 9.57
CA ARG A 128 -1.41 9.19 8.46
C ARG A 128 -2.50 8.12 8.54
N LEU A 129 -2.14 6.90 8.95
CA LEU A 129 -3.09 5.81 9.10
C LEU A 129 -4.07 6.06 10.25
N GLU A 130 -3.58 6.59 11.37
CA GLU A 130 -4.40 6.98 12.52
C GLU A 130 -5.37 8.10 12.14
N GLU A 131 -4.90 9.17 11.50
CA GLU A 131 -5.75 10.28 11.06
C GLU A 131 -6.88 9.80 10.13
N ALA A 132 -6.53 8.98 9.13
CA ALA A 132 -7.50 8.45 8.17
C ALA A 132 -8.52 7.52 8.86
N LEU A 133 -8.08 6.66 9.78
CA LEU A 133 -8.95 5.73 10.51
C LEU A 133 -9.87 6.46 11.51
N CYS A 134 -9.33 7.36 12.33
CA CYS A 134 -10.13 8.18 13.26
C CYS A 134 -11.26 8.91 12.53
N SER A 135 -10.97 9.43 11.33
CA SER A 135 -11.96 10.12 10.52
C SER A 135 -13.10 9.21 10.06
N VAL A 136 -12.81 8.01 9.52
CA VAL A 136 -13.84 7.09 9.00
C VAL A 136 -14.59 6.33 10.10
N LEU A 137 -13.91 6.00 11.20
CA LEU A 137 -14.47 5.26 12.33
C LEU A 137 -15.15 6.16 13.38
N LYS A 138 -15.00 7.49 13.26
CA LYS A 138 -15.49 8.47 14.23
C LYS A 138 -15.04 8.13 15.66
N CYS A 139 -13.75 7.89 15.81
CA CYS A 139 -13.14 7.51 17.09
C CYS A 139 -11.92 8.36 17.40
N ARG A 140 -11.41 8.24 18.63
CA ARG A 140 -10.15 8.85 19.01
C ARG A 140 -8.98 7.92 18.68
N GLN A 141 -7.76 8.45 18.74
CA GLN A 141 -6.57 7.68 18.39
C GLN A 141 -6.34 6.51 19.36
N GLU A 142 -6.61 6.71 20.65
CA GLU A 142 -6.51 5.66 21.68
C GLU A 142 -7.48 4.50 21.47
N ASP A 143 -8.61 4.73 20.79
CA ASP A 143 -9.60 3.71 20.47
C ASP A 143 -9.10 2.75 19.39
N LEU A 144 -8.20 3.21 18.51
CA LEU A 144 -7.68 2.41 17.40
C LEU A 144 -6.86 1.20 17.85
N TYR A 145 -6.42 1.18 19.11
CA TYR A 145 -5.55 0.15 19.69
C TYR A 145 -6.29 -0.85 20.57
N LYS A 146 -7.62 -0.83 20.56
CA LYS A 146 -8.48 -1.68 21.37
C LYS A 146 -9.42 -2.46 20.45
N GLU A 147 -9.22 -3.77 20.35
CA GLU A 147 -9.94 -4.61 19.36
C GLU A 147 -11.46 -4.62 19.58
N ASP A 148 -11.90 -4.63 20.83
CA ASP A 148 -13.30 -4.52 21.24
C ASP A 148 -13.92 -3.20 20.77
N ILE A 149 -13.23 -2.08 21.03
CA ILE A 149 -13.70 -0.76 20.58
C ILE A 149 -13.71 -0.69 19.06
N LEU A 150 -12.67 -1.17 18.37
CA LEU A 150 -12.64 -1.19 16.91
C LEU A 150 -13.83 -1.94 16.32
N ALA A 151 -14.19 -3.10 16.86
CA ALA A 151 -15.36 -3.86 16.42
C ALA A 151 -16.65 -3.06 16.55
N GLU A 152 -16.82 -2.33 17.67
CA GLU A 152 -17.95 -1.42 17.85
C GLU A 152 -17.92 -0.24 16.85
N LYS A 153 -16.74 0.31 16.54
CA LYS A 153 -16.61 1.45 15.62
C LYS A 153 -16.79 1.08 14.14
N MET A 154 -16.59 -0.19 13.76
CA MET A 154 -16.75 -0.62 12.37
C MET A 154 -18.17 -0.38 11.83
N VAL A 155 -19.19 -0.31 12.69
CA VAL A 155 -20.58 0.01 12.28
C VAL A 155 -20.71 1.40 11.65
N PHE A 156 -19.84 2.36 12.03
CA PHE A 156 -19.86 3.71 11.48
C PHE A 156 -19.42 3.78 10.03
N VAL A 157 -18.68 2.78 9.55
CA VAL A 157 -18.23 2.71 8.15
C VAL A 157 -19.40 2.64 7.18
N SER A 158 -20.44 1.85 7.52
CA SER A 158 -21.63 1.72 6.67
C SER A 158 -22.45 3.01 6.57
N GLY A 159 -22.32 3.91 7.56
CA GLY A 159 -22.96 5.23 7.57
C GLY A 159 -22.00 6.38 7.22
N ALA A 160 -20.77 6.09 6.78
CA ALA A 160 -19.81 7.11 6.37
C ALA A 160 -20.24 7.73 5.03
N THR A 161 -19.96 9.02 4.84
CA THR A 161 -20.29 9.69 3.59
C THR A 161 -19.37 9.21 2.46
N ASP A 162 -19.88 9.20 1.23
CA ASP A 162 -19.10 8.88 0.03
C ASP A 162 -17.82 9.70 -0.08
N LEU A 163 -17.89 10.98 0.29
CA LEU A 163 -16.74 11.89 0.27
C LEU A 163 -15.64 11.42 1.23
N LEU A 164 -16.03 11.00 2.44
CA LEU A 164 -15.11 10.53 3.47
C LEU A 164 -14.44 9.21 3.06
N LEU A 165 -15.23 8.27 2.52
CA LEU A 165 -14.73 7.00 2.02
C LEU A 165 -13.79 7.18 0.82
N LYS A 166 -14.17 8.04 -0.14
CA LYS A 166 -13.32 8.39 -1.29
C LYS A 166 -11.99 9.00 -0.83
N LYS A 167 -12.02 9.91 0.15
CA LYS A 167 -10.80 10.50 0.73
C LYS A 167 -9.91 9.44 1.36
N PHE A 168 -10.48 8.58 2.21
CA PHE A 168 -9.75 7.48 2.85
C PHE A 168 -9.06 6.59 1.80
N PHE A 169 -9.80 6.06 0.83
CA PHE A 169 -9.25 5.14 -0.16
C PHE A 169 -8.25 5.80 -1.12
N ALA A 170 -8.45 7.06 -1.47
CA ALA A 170 -7.47 7.82 -2.26
C ALA A 170 -6.14 8.01 -1.51
N GLU A 171 -6.19 8.29 -0.21
CA GLU A 171 -4.99 8.39 0.62
C GLU A 171 -4.29 7.04 0.79
N ARG A 172 -5.05 5.95 0.99
CA ARG A 172 -4.50 4.60 1.05
C ARG A 172 -3.85 4.19 -0.26
N LEU A 173 -4.44 4.54 -1.41
CA LEU A 173 -3.84 4.35 -2.72
C LEU A 173 -2.56 5.17 -2.86
N SER A 174 -2.55 6.45 -2.48
CA SER A 174 -1.35 7.27 -2.55
C SER A 174 -0.22 6.69 -1.70
N THR A 175 -0.56 6.22 -0.49
CA THR A 175 0.37 5.60 0.44
C THR A 175 0.97 4.30 -0.09
N LEU A 176 0.22 3.52 -0.87
CA LEU A 176 0.69 2.29 -1.49
C LEU A 176 1.98 2.49 -2.33
N PHE A 177 2.16 3.69 -2.90
CA PHE A 177 3.33 4.08 -3.71
C PHE A 177 4.39 4.88 -2.93
N SER A 178 4.20 5.14 -1.63
CA SER A 178 5.12 5.97 -0.83
C SER A 178 6.34 5.20 -0.32
N SER A 179 7.43 5.92 -0.02
CA SER A 179 8.61 5.38 0.68
C SER A 179 8.24 4.81 2.04
N ASN A 180 7.35 5.50 2.75
CA ASN A 180 7.00 5.17 4.13
C ASN A 180 6.29 3.81 4.20
N TYR A 181 5.42 3.50 3.22
CA TYR A 181 4.80 2.19 3.14
C TYR A 181 5.80 1.09 2.76
N ARG A 182 6.80 1.40 1.93
CA ARG A 182 7.89 0.45 1.62
C ARG A 182 8.70 0.14 2.89
N SER A 183 9.06 1.15 3.67
CA SER A 183 9.75 0.97 4.96
C SER A 183 8.92 0.12 5.93
N TYR A 184 7.59 0.34 6.02
CA TYR A 184 6.68 -0.53 6.77
C TYR A 184 6.77 -2.01 6.32
N LEU A 185 6.71 -2.28 5.01
CA LEU A 185 6.78 -3.65 4.49
C LEU A 185 8.15 -4.30 4.74
N MET A 186 9.24 -3.53 4.63
CA MET A 186 10.58 -3.99 4.96
C MET A 186 10.68 -4.42 6.43
N LEU A 187 10.18 -3.59 7.34
CA LEU A 187 10.16 -3.88 8.77
C LEU A 187 9.28 -5.08 9.10
N LYS A 188 8.09 -5.16 8.47
CA LYS A 188 7.18 -6.29 8.58
C LYS A 188 7.84 -7.61 8.14
N ASN A 189 8.58 -7.60 7.03
CA ASN A 189 9.33 -8.78 6.57
C ASN A 189 10.40 -9.19 7.58
N ARG A 190 11.17 -8.23 8.14
CA ARG A 190 12.15 -8.52 9.19
C ARG A 190 11.53 -9.14 10.43
N TYR A 191 10.38 -8.63 10.86
CA TYR A 191 9.62 -9.18 11.99
C TYR A 191 9.25 -10.65 11.75
N PHE A 192 8.64 -10.98 10.60
CA PHE A 192 8.28 -12.38 10.31
C PHE A 192 9.48 -13.30 10.15
N LEU A 193 10.58 -12.83 9.55
CA LEU A 193 11.82 -13.60 9.48
C LEU A 193 12.44 -13.85 10.86
N ASN A 194 12.19 -12.98 11.84
CA ASN A 194 12.63 -13.19 13.22
C ASN A 194 11.76 -14.21 13.96
N LEU A 195 10.46 -14.28 13.68
CA LEU A 195 9.56 -15.29 14.26
C LEU A 195 9.83 -16.73 13.78
N LEU A 196 10.50 -16.88 12.63
CA LEU A 196 10.86 -18.18 12.05
C LEU A 196 12.21 -18.72 12.55
N LYS A 197 12.89 -17.98 13.44
CA LYS A 197 14.16 -18.36 14.05
C LYS A 197 13.95 -18.82 15.48
#